data_AF-A0A7V2DEV9-F1
#
_entry.id   AF-A0A7V2DEV9-F1
#
_cell.length_a   1.000
_cell.length_b   1.000
_cell.length_c   1.000
_cell.angle_alpha   90.00
_cell.angle_beta   90.00
_cell.angle_gamma   90.00
#
_symmetry.space_group_name_H-M   'P 1'
#
loop_
_entity.id
_entity.type
_entity.pdbx_description
1 polymer ?
#
loop_
_entity_poly.entity_id
_entity_poly.type
_entity_poly.pdbx_seq_one_letter_code
_entity_poly.pdbx_strand_id
1 'polypeptide(L)'
;MKIPSPTIIKNERGYALLVAILVLSLVTMIGYAAVRTSSVELQISGNERQIADNFYDAEGGLVDTLENTGTWMTTAFLTAAETTANYTGTVDVNGDSTDDASVEVRCIESTGTDIGTLSSAANDLPVMSHTGPPPSGSGCSIKYFIVRRYGVTSSNTAGNVQLQVGTWKLFNKN
;
A
#
# COMPACT_ATOMS: atom_id res chain seq x y z
N MET A 1 6.63 29.31 92.94
CA MET A 1 7.73 29.08 91.97
C MET A 1 7.20 28.11 90.92
N LYS A 2 7.14 28.51 89.64
CA LYS A 2 6.35 27.86 88.57
C LYS A 2 7.21 26.78 87.88
N ILE A 3 6.74 25.53 87.85
CA ILE A 3 7.43 24.40 87.21
C ILE A 3 7.26 24.53 85.68
N PRO A 4 8.32 24.46 84.87
CA PRO A 4 8.21 24.63 83.43
C PRO A 4 7.58 23.38 82.78
N SER A 5 6.59 23.58 81.90
CA SER A 5 5.93 22.50 81.16
C SER A 5 6.85 21.92 80.08
N PRO A 6 6.83 20.60 79.83
CA PRO A 6 7.68 19.99 78.81
C PRO A 6 7.19 20.39 77.41
N THR A 7 8.04 21.07 76.65
CA THR A 7 7.83 21.37 75.24
C THR A 7 8.19 20.14 74.39
N ILE A 8 7.19 19.52 73.77
CA ILE A 8 7.39 18.45 72.79
C ILE A 8 7.98 19.07 71.52
N ILE A 9 9.29 18.92 71.32
CA ILE A 9 9.95 19.34 70.07
C ILE A 9 9.61 18.28 69.01
N LYS A 10 8.69 18.59 68.08
CA LYS A 10 8.42 17.74 66.91
C LYS A 10 9.58 17.86 65.92
N ASN A 11 10.31 16.78 65.72
CA ASN A 11 11.45 16.71 64.81
C ASN A 11 10.99 16.25 63.41
N GLU A 12 10.57 17.19 62.56
CA GLU A 12 10.15 16.94 61.15
C GLU A 12 11.35 16.73 60.19
N ARG A 13 12.59 16.65 60.72
CA ARG A 13 13.84 16.51 59.96
C ARG A 13 13.96 15.12 59.35
N GLY A 14 13.29 14.92 58.22
CA GLY A 14 13.29 13.68 57.45
C GLY A 14 12.01 13.49 56.64
N TYR A 15 10.91 14.10 57.07
CA TYR A 15 9.64 14.06 56.36
C TYR A 15 9.73 14.74 54.98
N ALA A 16 10.42 15.88 54.90
CA ALA A 16 10.65 16.58 53.63
C ALA A 16 11.42 15.71 52.61
N LEU A 17 12.36 14.88 53.07
CA LEU A 17 13.10 13.95 52.19
C LEU A 17 12.18 12.85 51.65
N LEU A 18 11.33 12.28 52.50
CA LEU A 18 10.37 11.25 52.08
C LEU A 18 9.38 11.80 51.05
N VAL A 19 8.84 12.99 51.29
CA VAL A 19 7.94 13.65 50.33
C VAL A 19 8.67 13.95 49.01
N ALA A 20 9.91 14.42 49.07
CA ALA A 20 10.71 14.68 47.86
C ALA A 20 10.95 13.42 47.03
N ILE A 21 11.28 12.28 47.66
CA ILE A 21 11.48 11.01 46.96
C ILE A 21 10.15 10.49 46.38
N LEU A 22 9.05 10.60 47.12
CA LEU A 22 7.73 10.22 46.62
C LEU A 22 7.34 11.03 45.38
N VAL A 23 7.49 12.35 45.43
CA VAL A 23 7.21 13.23 44.28
C VAL A 23 8.15 12.91 43.11
N LEU A 24 9.45 12.72 43.37
CA LEU A 24 10.40 12.36 42.32
C LEU A 24 10.06 11.01 41.67
N SER A 25 9.65 10.02 42.47
CA SER A 25 9.26 8.70 41.96
C SER A 25 8.01 8.79 41.07
N LEU A 26 7.01 9.59 41.47
CA LEU A 26 5.80 9.83 40.68
C LEU A 26 6.12 10.53 39.37
N VAL A 27 6.91 11.60 39.41
CA VAL A 27 7.35 12.33 38.20
C VAL A 27 8.18 11.42 37.29
N THR A 28 9.02 10.54 37.85
CA THR A 28 9.81 9.58 37.07
C THR A 28 8.92 8.56 36.37
N MET A 29 7.90 8.03 37.06
CA MET A 29 6.93 7.10 36.45
C MET A 29 6.13 7.79 35.34
N ILE A 30 5.70 9.03 35.54
CA ILE A 30 5.01 9.83 34.51
C ILE A 30 5.92 10.09 33.32
N GLY A 31 7.17 10.51 33.56
CA GLY A 31 8.16 10.73 32.50
C GLY A 31 8.46 9.45 31.70
N TYR A 32 8.55 8.32 32.38
CA TYR A 32 8.72 7.02 31.75
C TYR A 32 7.53 6.62 30.88
N ALA A 33 6.31 6.81 31.39
CA ALA A 33 5.09 6.57 30.63
C ALA A 33 5.03 7.47 29.38
N ALA A 34 5.37 8.75 29.51
CA ALA A 34 5.41 9.69 28.40
C ALA A 34 6.42 9.28 27.31
N VAL A 35 7.64 8.90 27.68
CA VAL A 35 8.66 8.42 26.71
C VAL A 35 8.20 7.15 25.99
N ARG A 36 7.52 6.23 26.70
CA ARG A 36 6.94 5.04 26.07
C ARG A 36 5.86 5.41 25.06
N THR A 37 4.96 6.33 25.39
CA THR A 37 3.94 6.81 24.44
C THR A 37 4.58 7.37 23.17
N SER A 38 5.57 8.26 23.31
CA SER A 38 6.28 8.82 22.14
C SER A 38 6.99 7.74 21.32
N SER A 39 7.56 6.73 21.97
CA SER A 39 8.22 5.63 21.26
C SER A 39 7.24 4.81 20.42
N VAL A 40 6.03 4.58 20.94
CA VAL A 40 4.95 3.88 20.22
C VAL A 40 4.43 4.74 19.06
N GLU A 41 4.22 6.03 19.28
CA GLU A 41 3.79 6.96 18.23
C GLU A 41 4.80 7.00 17.08
N LEU A 42 6.10 7.06 17.38
CA LEU A 42 7.15 7.01 16.35
C LEU A 42 7.13 5.70 15.55
N GLN A 43 6.85 4.56 16.19
CA GLN A 43 6.71 3.28 15.48
C GLN A 43 5.48 3.27 14.57
N ILE A 44 4.35 3.81 15.05
CA ILE A 44 3.12 3.93 14.25
C ILE A 44 3.38 4.83 13.04
N SER A 45 3.95 6.02 13.25
CA SER A 45 4.28 6.95 12.17
C SER A 45 5.29 6.37 11.18
N GLY A 46 6.24 5.55 11.65
CA GLY A 46 7.17 4.82 10.79
C GLY A 46 6.45 3.83 9.87
N ASN A 47 5.52 3.05 10.42
CA ASN A 47 4.72 2.10 9.65
C ASN A 47 3.79 2.80 8.65
N GLU A 48 3.12 3.88 9.07
CA GLU A 48 2.26 4.68 8.19
C GLU A 48 3.04 5.25 7.00
N ARG A 49 4.23 5.81 7.27
CA ARG A 49 5.11 6.30 6.21
C ARG A 49 5.52 5.18 5.25
N GLN A 50 5.94 4.03 5.76
CA GLN A 50 6.35 2.90 4.92
C GLN A 50 5.20 2.41 4.03
N ILE A 51 3.97 2.36 4.54
CA ILE A 51 2.79 1.98 3.74
C ILE A 51 2.52 3.01 2.66
N ALA A 52 2.64 4.31 2.96
CA ALA A 52 2.47 5.37 1.98
C ALA A 52 3.53 5.28 0.86
N ASP A 53 4.80 5.11 1.22
CA ASP A 53 5.90 4.95 0.27
C ASP A 53 5.65 3.73 -0.64
N ASN A 54 5.33 2.56 -0.06
CA ASN A 54 5.00 1.36 -0.85
C ASN A 54 3.78 1.55 -1.76
N PHE A 55 2.79 2.34 -1.34
CA PHE A 55 1.63 2.66 -2.17
C PHE A 55 2.02 3.53 -3.36
N TYR A 56 2.85 4.56 -3.15
CA TYR A 56 3.34 5.41 -4.23
C TYR A 56 4.15 4.63 -5.26
N ASP A 57 5.00 3.69 -4.82
CA ASP A 57 5.76 2.84 -5.73
C ASP A 57 4.84 1.96 -6.57
N ALA A 58 3.87 1.29 -5.92
CA ALA A 58 2.89 0.44 -6.62
C ALA A 58 2.02 1.26 -7.60
N GLU A 59 1.58 2.46 -7.21
CA GLU A 59 0.80 3.34 -8.09
C GLU A 59 1.65 3.86 -9.25
N GLY A 60 2.90 4.24 -8.99
CA GLY A 60 3.85 4.66 -10.01
C GLY A 60 4.06 3.60 -11.09
N GLY A 61 4.30 2.34 -10.69
CA GLY A 61 4.41 1.22 -11.61
C GLY A 61 3.12 0.96 -12.42
N LEU A 62 1.96 1.13 -11.77
CA LEU A 62 0.66 0.99 -12.42
C LEU A 62 0.46 2.07 -13.50
N VAL A 63 0.71 3.33 -13.16
CA VAL A 63 0.54 4.48 -14.06
C VAL A 63 1.52 4.38 -15.23
N ASP A 64 2.78 4.07 -14.97
CA ASP A 64 3.79 3.88 -16.01
C ASP A 64 3.35 2.80 -17.02
N THR A 65 2.88 1.65 -16.53
CA THR A 65 2.40 0.54 -17.38
C THR A 65 1.18 0.94 -18.23
N LEU A 66 0.30 1.78 -17.69
CA LEU A 66 -0.89 2.26 -18.39
C LEU A 66 -0.56 3.35 -19.42
N GLU A 67 0.46 4.17 -19.18
CA GLU A 67 0.94 5.17 -20.13
C GLU A 67 1.74 4.50 -21.25
N ASN A 68 2.71 3.67 -20.89
CA ASN A 68 3.65 3.01 -21.78
C ASN A 68 3.12 1.69 -22.35
N THR A 69 1.89 1.69 -22.87
CA THR A 69 1.24 0.46 -23.37
C THR A 69 1.99 -0.27 -24.48
N GLY A 70 2.95 0.36 -25.15
CA GLY A 70 3.78 -0.27 -26.19
C GLY A 70 4.68 -1.40 -25.67
N THR A 71 4.97 -1.45 -24.37
CA THR A 71 5.81 -2.50 -23.75
C THR A 71 5.08 -3.85 -23.67
N TRP A 72 3.78 -3.82 -23.38
CA TRP A 72 2.98 -5.01 -23.13
C TRP A 72 1.95 -5.30 -24.23
N MET A 73 1.43 -4.29 -24.93
CA MET A 73 0.53 -4.47 -26.08
C MET A 73 1.28 -4.83 -27.37
N THR A 74 2.14 -5.84 -27.27
CA THR A 74 2.90 -6.36 -28.40
C THR A 74 2.03 -7.24 -29.31
N THR A 75 2.51 -7.50 -30.52
CA THR A 75 1.83 -8.45 -31.42
C THR A 75 1.65 -9.82 -30.77
N ALA A 76 2.65 -10.31 -30.02
CA ALA A 76 2.59 -11.60 -29.33
C ALA A 76 1.47 -11.62 -28.27
N PHE A 77 1.35 -10.55 -27.48
CA PHE A 77 0.29 -10.43 -26.48
C PHE A 77 -1.10 -10.38 -27.14
N LEU A 78 -1.27 -9.63 -28.22
CA LEU A 78 -2.56 -9.43 -28.88
C LEU A 78 -3.06 -10.62 -29.70
N THR A 79 -2.16 -11.53 -30.11
CA THR A 79 -2.50 -12.76 -30.86
C THR A 79 -2.56 -14.01 -30.00
N ALA A 80 -2.02 -13.98 -28.78
CA ALA A 80 -2.14 -15.07 -27.82
C ALA A 80 -3.61 -15.30 -27.40
N ALA A 81 -3.91 -16.52 -26.96
CA ALA A 81 -5.23 -16.84 -26.42
C ALA A 81 -5.47 -16.05 -25.12
N GLU A 82 -6.72 -15.65 -24.88
CA GLU A 82 -7.11 -14.83 -23.71
C GLU A 82 -6.72 -15.48 -22.37
N THR A 83 -6.69 -16.82 -22.31
CA THR A 83 -6.28 -17.60 -21.13
C THR A 83 -4.78 -17.74 -20.95
N THR A 84 -3.97 -17.23 -21.88
CA THR A 84 -2.49 -17.33 -21.84
C THR A 84 -1.79 -15.99 -22.04
N ALA A 85 -2.49 -14.98 -22.58
CA ALA A 85 -1.94 -13.66 -22.83
C ALA A 85 -1.59 -12.97 -21.51
N ASN A 86 -0.29 -12.79 -21.29
CA ASN A 86 0.24 -12.16 -20.09
C ASN A 86 1.48 -11.32 -20.40
N TYR A 87 1.75 -10.39 -19.50
CA TYR A 87 2.98 -9.61 -19.46
C TYR A 87 3.40 -9.44 -18.00
N THR A 88 4.70 -9.52 -17.74
CA THR A 88 5.32 -9.23 -16.45
C THR A 88 6.47 -8.26 -16.66
N GLY A 89 6.57 -7.23 -15.85
CA GLY A 89 7.64 -6.24 -15.91
C GLY A 89 7.97 -5.68 -14.54
N THR A 90 9.00 -4.83 -14.51
CA THR A 90 9.37 -4.04 -13.34
C THR A 90 9.48 -2.56 -13.73
N VAL A 91 9.26 -1.68 -12.78
CA VAL A 91 9.30 -0.22 -12.98
C VAL A 91 10.15 0.40 -11.87
N ASP A 92 11.10 1.23 -12.29
CA ASP A 92 11.87 2.15 -11.45
C ASP A 92 11.18 3.52 -11.50
N VAL A 93 10.49 3.90 -10.42
CA VAL A 93 9.67 5.10 -10.36
C VAL A 93 10.52 6.32 -10.03
N ASN A 94 11.60 6.12 -9.27
CA ASN A 94 12.43 7.20 -8.74
C ASN A 94 13.71 7.47 -9.58
N GLY A 95 14.06 6.56 -10.49
CA GLY A 95 15.20 6.66 -11.40
C GLY A 95 16.55 6.27 -10.78
N ASP A 96 16.57 5.56 -9.65
CA ASP A 96 17.79 5.15 -8.95
C ASP A 96 18.40 3.82 -9.44
N SER A 97 17.85 3.27 -10.53
CA SER A 97 18.22 1.98 -11.12
C SER A 97 17.88 0.77 -10.24
N THR A 98 16.98 0.92 -9.28
CA THR A 98 16.35 -0.17 -8.55
C THR A 98 14.88 -0.28 -8.90
N ASP A 99 14.36 -1.52 -8.99
CA ASP A 99 12.96 -1.74 -9.30
C ASP A 99 12.10 -1.44 -8.05
N ASP A 100 11.22 -0.45 -8.14
CA ASP A 100 10.31 -0.04 -7.07
C ASP A 100 8.98 -0.83 -7.10
N ALA A 101 8.57 -1.23 -8.30
CA ALA A 101 7.34 -1.98 -8.52
C ALA A 101 7.49 -3.11 -9.53
N SER A 102 6.70 -4.15 -9.35
CA SER A 102 6.47 -5.26 -10.28
C SER A 102 5.07 -5.17 -10.84
N VAL A 103 4.94 -5.32 -12.16
CA VAL A 103 3.69 -5.12 -12.89
C VAL A 103 3.33 -6.36 -13.68
N GLU A 104 2.06 -6.70 -13.65
CA GLU A 104 1.51 -7.90 -14.25
C GLU A 104 0.23 -7.54 -15.01
N VAL A 105 0.20 -7.85 -16.30
CA VAL A 105 -0.94 -7.55 -17.18
C VAL A 105 -1.47 -8.83 -17.75
N ARG A 106 -2.80 -8.98 -17.76
CA ARG A 106 -3.49 -10.08 -18.44
C ARG A 106 -4.82 -9.65 -19.02
N CYS A 107 -5.34 -10.48 -19.92
CA CYS A 107 -6.72 -10.35 -20.36
C CYS A 107 -7.69 -10.68 -19.22
N ILE A 108 -8.74 -9.86 -19.09
CA ILE A 108 -9.93 -10.25 -18.32
C ILE A 108 -10.76 -11.16 -19.23
N GLU A 109 -11.15 -12.34 -18.77
CA GLU A 109 -11.79 -13.37 -19.60
C GLU A 109 -12.87 -14.15 -18.82
N SER A 110 -13.65 -14.98 -19.53
CA SER A 110 -14.92 -15.54 -19.04
C SER A 110 -14.83 -16.93 -18.39
N THR A 111 -13.65 -17.56 -18.38
CA THR A 111 -13.42 -18.90 -17.82
C THR A 111 -12.83 -18.86 -16.41
N GLY A 112 -12.16 -17.76 -16.02
CA GLY A 112 -11.47 -17.65 -14.75
C GLY A 112 -10.23 -18.56 -14.69
N THR A 113 -9.59 -18.81 -15.83
CA THR A 113 -8.40 -19.67 -15.88
C THR A 113 -7.18 -18.91 -15.37
N ASP A 114 -6.51 -19.46 -14.35
CA ASP A 114 -5.27 -18.90 -13.83
C ASP A 114 -4.14 -19.02 -14.83
N ILE A 115 -3.33 -17.96 -14.94
CA ILE A 115 -2.08 -17.98 -15.70
C ILE A 115 -0.97 -18.30 -14.69
N GLY A 116 -0.36 -19.48 -14.80
CA GLY A 116 0.58 -19.98 -13.79
C GLY A 116 1.88 -19.18 -13.64
N THR A 117 2.18 -18.25 -14.55
CA THR A 117 3.32 -17.32 -14.43
C THR A 117 2.99 -16.05 -13.66
N LEU A 118 1.71 -15.80 -13.36
CA LEU A 118 1.25 -14.59 -12.68
C LEU A 118 0.96 -14.84 -11.20
N SER A 119 1.01 -13.78 -10.40
CA SER A 119 0.64 -13.82 -8.98
C SER A 119 -0.85 -14.17 -8.78
N SER A 120 -1.19 -14.62 -7.57
CA SER A 120 -2.59 -14.87 -7.21
C SER A 120 -3.44 -13.60 -7.30
N ALA A 121 -2.88 -12.45 -6.95
CA ALA A 121 -3.55 -11.16 -7.07
C ALA A 121 -3.84 -10.83 -8.54
N ALA A 122 -2.86 -11.02 -9.44
CA ALA A 122 -3.07 -10.81 -10.86
C ALA A 122 -4.08 -11.77 -11.49
N ASN A 123 -4.27 -12.96 -10.91
CA ASN A 123 -5.26 -13.94 -11.36
C ASN A 123 -6.67 -13.70 -10.78
N ASP A 124 -6.80 -13.03 -9.64
CA ASP A 124 -8.08 -12.70 -9.01
C ASP A 124 -8.75 -11.48 -9.69
N LEU A 125 -9.24 -11.70 -10.91
CA LEU A 125 -9.95 -10.71 -11.72
C LEU A 125 -11.43 -11.10 -11.90
N PRO A 126 -12.32 -10.12 -12.11
CA PRO A 126 -13.73 -10.41 -12.37
C PRO A 126 -13.88 -11.21 -13.66
N VAL A 127 -14.59 -12.34 -13.58
CA VAL A 127 -14.86 -13.20 -14.73
C VAL A 127 -15.88 -12.53 -15.65
N MET A 128 -15.45 -12.10 -16.83
CA MET A 128 -16.31 -11.47 -17.83
C MET A 128 -15.74 -11.59 -19.24
N SER A 129 -16.57 -11.41 -20.26
CA SER A 129 -16.12 -11.45 -21.66
C SER A 129 -14.97 -10.48 -21.90
N HIS A 130 -13.87 -10.98 -22.48
CA HIS A 130 -12.70 -10.17 -22.83
C HIS A 130 -13.06 -9.04 -23.79
N THR A 131 -13.94 -9.33 -24.74
CA THR A 131 -14.42 -8.36 -25.70
C THR A 131 -15.81 -7.83 -25.35
N GLY A 132 -16.14 -6.62 -25.81
CA GLY A 132 -17.45 -6.04 -25.65
C GLY A 132 -17.73 -4.88 -26.61
N PRO A 133 -19.00 -4.44 -26.69
CA PRO A 133 -19.33 -3.23 -27.44
C PRO A 133 -18.65 -2.02 -26.79
N PRO A 134 -18.25 -1.00 -27.57
CA PRO A 134 -17.76 0.25 -27.02
C PRO A 134 -18.84 0.93 -26.15
N PRO A 135 -18.45 1.69 -25.11
CA PRO A 135 -19.40 2.41 -24.27
C PRO A 135 -20.29 3.35 -25.08
N SER A 136 -21.55 3.49 -24.66
CA SER A 136 -22.46 4.48 -25.25
C SER A 136 -21.88 5.88 -25.10
N GLY A 137 -22.00 6.71 -26.12
CA GLY A 137 -21.45 8.08 -26.12
C GLY A 137 -19.94 8.18 -26.40
N SER A 138 -19.23 7.07 -26.65
CA SER A 138 -17.80 7.06 -26.99
C SER A 138 -17.47 7.60 -28.40
N GLY A 139 -18.49 7.90 -29.22
CA GLY A 139 -18.31 8.27 -30.64
C GLY A 139 -17.88 7.11 -31.55
N CYS A 140 -17.67 5.91 -31.00
CA CYS A 140 -17.23 4.74 -31.74
C CYS A 140 -18.43 3.92 -32.22
N SER A 141 -18.44 3.57 -33.52
CA SER A 141 -19.50 2.71 -34.07
C SER A 141 -19.35 1.27 -33.60
N ILE A 142 -20.43 0.68 -33.09
CA ILE A 142 -20.53 -0.74 -32.74
C ILE A 142 -20.26 -1.70 -33.93
N LYS A 143 -20.34 -1.20 -35.17
CA LYS A 143 -20.07 -1.98 -36.38
C LYS A 143 -18.57 -2.18 -36.63
N TYR A 144 -17.79 -1.14 -36.37
CA TYR A 144 -16.37 -1.07 -36.76
C TYR A 144 -15.41 -1.22 -35.60
N PHE A 145 -15.88 -1.11 -34.36
CA PHE A 145 -15.02 -1.14 -33.19
C PHE A 145 -15.51 -2.13 -32.14
N ILE A 146 -14.55 -2.69 -31.41
CA ILE A 146 -14.75 -3.50 -30.21
C ILE A 146 -13.83 -2.99 -29.12
N VAL A 147 -14.22 -3.25 -27.87
CA VAL A 147 -13.36 -3.02 -26.72
C VAL A 147 -12.78 -4.35 -26.25
N ARG A 148 -11.51 -4.34 -25.85
CA ARG A 148 -10.84 -5.45 -25.15
C ARG A 148 -10.48 -5.01 -23.73
N ARG A 149 -10.65 -5.91 -22.77
CA ARG A 149 -10.49 -5.65 -21.32
C ARG A 149 -9.26 -6.34 -20.77
N TYR A 150 -8.53 -5.62 -19.93
CA TYR A 150 -7.28 -6.07 -19.33
C TYR A 150 -7.28 -5.76 -17.85
N GLY A 151 -6.69 -6.64 -17.06
CA GLY A 151 -6.35 -6.37 -15.66
C GLY A 151 -4.88 -6.02 -15.60
N VAL A 152 -4.56 -4.92 -14.93
CA VAL A 152 -3.18 -4.54 -14.60
C VAL A 152 -3.07 -4.61 -13.09
N THR A 153 -2.14 -5.42 -12.61
CA THR A 153 -1.81 -5.54 -11.19
C THR A 153 -0.39 -5.02 -11.00
N SER A 154 -0.22 -4.09 -10.07
CA SER A 154 1.07 -3.55 -9.69
C SER A 154 1.32 -3.84 -8.22
N SER A 155 2.47 -4.39 -7.88
CA SER A 155 2.89 -4.66 -6.51
C SER A 155 4.23 -3.98 -6.26
N ASN A 156 4.35 -3.24 -5.18
CA ASN A 156 5.65 -2.74 -4.73
C ASN A 156 6.62 -3.92 -4.53
N THR A 157 7.92 -3.70 -4.77
CA THR A 157 8.94 -4.76 -4.71
C THR A 157 9.05 -5.43 -3.34
N ALA A 158 8.68 -4.75 -2.25
CA ALA A 158 8.60 -5.35 -0.92
C ALA A 158 7.37 -6.25 -0.72
N GLY A 159 6.40 -6.25 -1.65
CA GLY A 159 5.20 -7.10 -1.64
C GLY A 159 4.12 -6.70 -0.64
N ASN A 160 4.24 -5.53 0.01
CA ASN A 160 3.33 -5.10 1.07
C ASN A 160 2.04 -4.45 0.54
N VAL A 161 2.12 -3.82 -0.63
CA VAL A 161 1.01 -3.10 -1.25
C VAL A 161 0.83 -3.61 -2.66
N GLN A 162 -0.42 -3.89 -3.02
CA GLN A 162 -0.82 -4.34 -4.34
C GLN A 162 -2.02 -3.51 -4.80
N LEU A 163 -1.97 -3.03 -6.03
CA LEU A 163 -3.01 -2.27 -6.69
C LEU A 163 -3.44 -3.00 -7.95
N GLN A 164 -4.74 -3.12 -8.16
CA GLN A 164 -5.29 -3.76 -9.34
C GLN A 164 -6.30 -2.84 -10.00
N VAL A 165 -6.15 -2.64 -11.30
CA VAL A 165 -7.05 -1.82 -12.12
C VAL A 165 -7.47 -2.57 -13.37
N GLY A 166 -8.78 -2.53 -13.63
CA GLY A 166 -9.35 -2.94 -14.91
C GLY A 166 -9.24 -1.80 -15.92
N THR A 167 -8.57 -2.03 -17.03
CA THR A 167 -8.48 -1.10 -18.16
C THR A 167 -9.11 -1.70 -19.40
N TRP A 168 -9.47 -0.83 -20.35
CA TRP A 168 -10.01 -1.26 -21.61
C TRP A 168 -9.46 -0.40 -22.75
N LYS A 169 -9.26 -1.02 -23.91
CA LYS A 169 -8.78 -0.32 -25.12
C LYS A 169 -9.63 -0.66 -26.32
N LEU A 170 -9.78 0.32 -27.21
CA LEU A 170 -10.55 0.20 -28.42
C LEU A 170 -9.71 -0.45 -29.53
N PHE A 171 -10.33 -1.36 -30.27
CA PHE A 171 -9.74 -2.02 -31.43
C PHE A 171 -10.71 -1.97 -32.60
N ASN A 172 -10.16 -1.93 -33.81
CA ASN A 172 -10.95 -2.15 -35.01
C ASN A 172 -11.46 -3.59 -35.02
N LYS A 173 -12.72 -3.74 -35.41
CA LYS A 173 -13.31 -5.03 -35.70
C LYS A 173 -12.79 -5.46 -37.07
N ASN A 174 -12.03 -6.55 -37.08
CA ASN A 174 -11.65 -7.23 -38.32
C ASN A 174 -12.87 -7.87 -38.99
#